data_AF-Q4N8J9-F1
#
_entry.id   AF-Q4N8J9-F1
#
_cell.length_a   1.000
_cell.length_b   1.000
_cell.length_c   1.000
_cell.angle_alpha   90.00
_cell.angle_beta   90.00
_cell.angle_gamma   90.00
#
_symmetry.space_group_name_H-M   'P 1'
#
loop_
_entity.id
_entity.type
_entity.pdbx_description
1 polymer ?
#
loop_
_entity_poly.entity_id
_entity_poly.type
_entity_poly.pdbx_seq_one_letter_code
_entity_poly.pdbx_strand_id
1 'polypeptide(L)'
;MLCLFPLNDSLHGSKYPKTFNLDCGHKFHLLCLYETVQRRECRKVCGECWTDIDSDDQETILNKGKIEKKRIYKESKDIANKILKSIQ
;
A
#
# COMPACT_ATOMS: atom_id res chain seq x y z
N MET A 1 -8.44 -15.23 0.18
CA MET A 1 -8.46 -14.02 -0.70
C MET A 1 -9.10 -12.90 0.12
N LEU A 2 -8.47 -12.51 1.21
CA LEU A 2 -8.98 -11.46 2.09
C LEU A 2 -7.82 -10.52 2.44
N CYS A 3 -7.67 -9.48 1.62
CA CYS A 3 -7.30 -8.22 2.22
C CYS A 3 -8.52 -7.74 3.02
N LEU A 4 -8.33 -7.05 4.15
CA LEU A 4 -9.43 -6.46 4.96
C LEU A 4 -10.35 -5.52 4.15
N PHE A 5 -9.94 -5.16 2.91
CA PHE A 5 -10.73 -4.44 1.93
C PHE A 5 -10.75 -5.20 0.58
N PRO A 6 -11.81 -5.04 -0.24
CA PRO A 6 -11.80 -5.53 -1.61
C PRO A 6 -10.53 -5.07 -2.33
N LEU A 7 -9.91 -5.93 -3.16
CA LEU A 7 -8.68 -5.55 -3.88
C LEU A 7 -8.85 -4.31 -4.78
N ASN A 8 -10.09 -3.95 -5.06
CA ASN A 8 -10.50 -2.82 -5.89
C ASN A 8 -10.59 -1.50 -5.10
N ASP A 9 -10.71 -1.56 -3.76
CA ASP A 9 -10.84 -0.41 -2.88
C ASP A 9 -9.66 -0.32 -1.92
N SER A 10 -9.01 0.83 -1.87
CA SER A 10 -7.94 1.07 -0.90
C SER A 10 -8.22 2.32 -0.09
N LEU A 11 -8.15 2.19 1.24
CA LEU A 11 -8.23 3.33 2.16
C LEU A 11 -7.06 4.32 2.01
N HIS A 12 -6.10 4.06 1.13
CA HIS A 12 -4.97 4.93 0.86
C HIS A 12 -5.25 5.99 -0.22
N GLY A 13 -6.51 6.16 -0.64
CA GLY A 13 -6.92 7.21 -1.57
C GLY A 13 -6.40 7.03 -3.00
N SER A 14 -5.96 5.82 -3.35
CA SER A 14 -5.58 5.50 -4.73
C SER A 14 -6.80 5.05 -5.51
N LYS A 15 -7.05 5.69 -6.67
CA LYS A 15 -8.07 5.25 -7.64
C LYS A 15 -7.77 3.86 -8.22
N TYR A 16 -6.49 3.46 -8.25
CA TYR A 16 -6.02 2.16 -8.74
C TYR A 16 -4.95 1.64 -7.77
N PRO A 17 -5.33 0.94 -6.70
CA PRO A 17 -4.37 0.50 -5.71
C PRO A 17 -3.48 -0.62 -6.26
N LYS A 18 -2.17 -0.46 -6.11
CA LYS A 18 -1.22 -1.54 -6.45
C LYS A 18 -1.38 -2.70 -5.47
N THR A 19 -1.25 -3.90 -6.01
CA THR A 19 -1.23 -5.13 -5.22
C THR A 19 0.18 -5.72 -5.16
N PHE A 20 0.42 -6.55 -4.16
CA PHE A 20 1.67 -7.29 -3.94
C PHE A 20 1.30 -8.71 -3.52
N ASN A 21 1.99 -9.70 -4.10
CA ASN A 21 1.86 -11.10 -3.71
C ASN A 21 3.00 -11.41 -2.74
N LEU A 22 2.67 -11.89 -1.55
CA LEU A 22 3.65 -12.45 -0.65
C LEU A 22 4.08 -13.84 -1.13
N ASP A 23 5.25 -14.30 -0.69
CA ASP A 23 5.74 -15.65 -0.97
C ASP A 23 4.79 -16.77 -0.52
N CYS A 24 3.98 -16.52 0.52
CA CYS A 24 2.94 -17.46 0.96
C CYS A 24 1.74 -17.57 -0.01
N GLY A 25 1.78 -16.91 -1.17
CA GLY A 25 0.76 -16.95 -2.20
C GLY A 25 -0.43 -16.00 -1.99
N HIS A 26 -0.47 -15.29 -0.87
CA HIS A 26 -1.55 -14.34 -0.57
C HIS A 26 -1.27 -12.95 -1.17
N LYS A 27 -2.32 -12.31 -1.68
CA LYS A 27 -2.28 -11.01 -2.34
C LYS A 27 -2.93 -9.92 -1.47
N PHE A 28 -2.25 -8.79 -1.32
CA PHE A 28 -2.73 -7.63 -0.58
C PHE A 28 -2.47 -6.33 -1.34
N HIS A 29 -3.08 -5.22 -0.92
CA HIS A 29 -2.64 -3.91 -1.38
C HIS A 29 -1.23 -3.61 -0.88
N LEU A 30 -0.39 -3.10 -1.78
CA LEU A 30 0.99 -2.76 -1.48
C LEU A 30 1.09 -1.76 -0.31
N LEU A 31 0.21 -0.75 -0.26
CA LEU A 31 0.25 0.24 0.80
C LEU A 31 -0.26 -0.28 2.15
N CYS A 32 -1.16 -1.26 2.15
CA CYS A 32 -1.57 -1.92 3.40
C CYS A 32 -0.42 -2.74 3.96
N LEU A 33 0.28 -3.51 3.12
CA LEU A 33 1.49 -4.22 3.53
C LEU A 33 2.60 -3.25 3.95
N TYR A 34 2.79 -2.14 3.23
CA TYR A 34 3.78 -1.12 3.57
C TYR A 34 3.56 -0.57 4.99
N GLU A 35 2.33 -0.20 5.36
CA GLU A 35 2.04 0.28 6.72
C GLU A 35 2.22 -0.83 7.77
N THR A 36 1.93 -2.09 7.43
CA THR A 36 2.24 -3.25 8.30
C THR A 36 3.74 -3.41 8.50
N VAL A 37 4.55 -3.43 7.44
CA VAL A 37 6.00 -3.66 7.49
C VAL A 37 6.75 -2.47 8.11
N GLN A 38 6.29 -1.23 7.89
CA GLN A 38 6.90 0.00 8.42
C GLN A 38 6.94 0.05 9.97
N ARG A 39 5.96 -0.55 10.65
CA ARG A 39 5.83 -0.42 12.12
C ARG A 39 6.91 -1.23 12.85
N ARG A 40 7.90 -0.63 13.50
CA ARG A 40 8.99 -1.40 14.11
C ARG A 40 8.56 -2.41 15.19
N GLU A 41 7.45 -2.14 15.88
CA GLU A 41 7.04 -2.86 17.09
C GLU A 41 6.14 -4.08 16.83
N CYS A 42 5.62 -4.26 15.61
CA CYS A 42 4.69 -5.37 15.32
C CYS A 42 5.41 -6.51 14.59
N ARG A 43 5.06 -7.76 14.90
CA ARG A 43 5.49 -8.92 14.11
C ARG A 43 5.02 -8.79 12.66
N LYS A 44 5.88 -9.13 11.70
CA LYS A 44 5.61 -8.98 10.25
C LYS A 44 5.08 -10.28 9.72
N VAL A 45 3.78 -10.45 9.80
CA VAL A 45 3.10 -11.67 9.40
C VAL A 45 2.07 -11.41 8.31
N CYS A 46 1.86 -12.41 7.47
CA CYS A 46 0.75 -12.45 6.53
C CYS A 46 -0.57 -12.36 7.31
N GLY A 47 -1.48 -11.47 6.88
CA GLY A 47 -2.78 -11.30 7.52
C GLY A 47 -3.77 -12.47 7.31
N GLU A 48 -3.46 -13.40 6.40
CA GLU A 48 -4.31 -14.56 6.08
C GLU A 48 -3.83 -15.83 6.80
N CYS A 49 -2.55 -16.18 6.63
CA CYS A 49 -1.99 -17.44 7.14
C CYS A 49 -1.04 -17.28 8.33
N TRP A 50 -0.81 -16.05 8.80
CA TRP A 50 0.02 -15.74 9.96
C TRP A 50 1.50 -16.18 9.87
N THR A 51 1.95 -16.64 8.69
CA THR A 51 3.35 -16.89 8.40
C THR A 51 4.13 -15.58 8.40
N ASP A 52 5.37 -15.60 8.88
CA ASP A 52 6.26 -14.45 8.80
C ASP A 52 6.47 -14.02 7.34
N ILE A 53 6.43 -12.72 7.10
CA ILE A 53 6.74 -12.11 5.80
C ILE A 53 8.26 -12.18 5.65
N ASP A 54 8.74 -12.73 4.55
CA ASP A 54 10.17 -12.87 4.29
C ASP A 54 10.89 -11.51 4.29
N SER A 55 12.18 -11.46 4.66
CA SER A 55 12.95 -10.22 4.70
C SER A 55 13.07 -9.54 3.35
N ASP A 56 13.17 -10.31 2.26
CA ASP A 56 13.30 -9.78 0.89
C ASP A 56 11.97 -9.17 0.44
N ASP A 57 10.86 -9.83 0.80
CA ASP A 57 9.51 -9.31 0.62
C ASP A 57 9.33 -8.01 1.43
N GLN A 58 9.76 -7.99 2.69
CA GLN A 58 9.69 -6.78 3.54
C GLN A 58 10.45 -5.60 2.91
N GLU A 59 11.70 -5.81 2.47
CA GLU A 59 12.48 -4.77 1.81
C GLU A 59 11.80 -4.28 0.52
N THR A 60 11.31 -5.23 -0.29
CA THR A 60 10.62 -4.91 -1.54
C THR A 60 9.34 -4.12 -1.30
N ILE A 61 8.55 -4.50 -0.29
CA ILE A 61 7.33 -3.80 0.14
C ILE A 61 7.67 -2.38 0.60
N LEU A 62 8.72 -2.20 1.42
CA LEU A 62 9.15 -0.88 1.89
C LEU A 62 9.55 0.04 0.74
N ASN A 63 10.37 -0.46 -0.18
CA ASN A 63 10.86 0.30 -1.32
C ASN A 63 9.73 0.70 -2.27
N LYS A 64 8.90 -0.28 -2.69
CA LYS A 64 7.78 -0.04 -3.61
C LYS A 64 6.69 0.81 -2.95
N GLY A 65 6.37 0.56 -1.69
CA GLY A 65 5.34 1.29 -0.94
C GLY A 65 5.70 2.77 -0.77
N LYS A 66 6.97 3.09 -0.50
CA LYS A 66 7.44 4.48 -0.40
C LYS A 66 7.31 5.24 -1.73
N ILE A 67 7.62 4.60 -2.85
CA ILE A 67 7.46 5.19 -4.20
C ILE A 67 5.98 5.45 -4.48
N GLU A 68 5.12 4.46 -4.19
CA GLU A 68 3.69 4.56 -4.44
C GLU A 68 3.02 5.66 -3.58
N LYS A 69 3.40 5.76 -2.31
CA LYS A 69 2.91 6.82 -1.40
C LYS A 69 3.26 8.22 -1.90
N LYS A 70 4.48 8.41 -2.42
CA LYS A 70 4.89 9.68 -3.05
C LYS A 70 4.12 9.99 -4.32
N ARG A 71 3.86 8.98 -5.16
CA ARG A 71 3.08 9.13 -6.40
C ARG A 71 1.67 9.62 -6.10
N ILE A 72 0.97 8.96 -5.18
CA ILE A 72 -0.40 9.33 -4.78
C ILE A 72 -0.42 10.75 -4.20
N TYR A 73 0.53 11.09 -3.32
CA TYR A 73 0.60 12.44 -2.76
C TYR A 73 0.75 13.52 -3.85
N LYS A 74 1.62 13.27 -4.84
CA LYS A 74 1.81 14.20 -5.96
C LYS A 74 0.53 14.36 -6.79
N GLU A 75 -0.11 13.25 -7.14
CA GLU A 75 -1.37 13.26 -7.91
C GLU A 75 -2.48 14.00 -7.16
N SER A 76 -2.65 13.74 -5.86
CA SER A 76 -3.61 14.46 -5.03
C SER A 76 -3.33 15.96 -4.97
N LYS A 77 -2.06 16.35 -4.84
CA LYS A 77 -1.64 17.76 -4.85
C LYS A 77 -1.91 18.43 -6.20
N ASP A 78 -1.64 17.73 -7.30
CA ASP A 78 -1.87 18.25 -8.66
C ASP A 78 -3.37 18.44 -8.93
N ILE A 79 -4.22 17.50 -8.48
CA ILE A 79 -5.68 17.62 -8.55
C ILE A 79 -6.17 18.82 -7.73
N ALA A 80 -5.74 18.94 -6.48
CA ALA A 80 -6.12 20.06 -5.62
C ALA A 80 -5.71 21.42 -6.22
N ASN A 81 -4.48 21.53 -6.75
CA ASN A 81 -4.02 22.75 -7.41
C ASN A 81 -4.86 23.11 -8.65
N LYS A 82 -5.27 22.12 -9.46
CA LYS A 82 -6.14 22.37 -10.61
C LYS A 82 -7.49 22.92 -10.15
N ILE A 83 -8.10 22.31 -9.14
CA ILE A 83 -9.40 22.75 -8.59
C ILE A 83 -9.32 24.19 -8.08
N LEU A 84 -8.29 24.51 -7.28
CA LEU A 84 -8.11 25.85 -6.73
C LEU A 84 -7.95 26.92 -7.82
N LYS A 85 -7.21 26.62 -8.89
CA LYS A 85 -7.03 27.54 -10.03
C LYS A 85 -8.30 27.74 -10.86
N SER A 86 -9.21 26.76 -10.89
CA SER A 86 -10.49 26.88 -11.61
C SER A 86 -11.57 27.65 -10.84
N ILE A 87 -11.33 28.00 -9.58
CA ILE A 87 -12.26 28.77 -8.73
C ILE A 87 -11.82 30.25 -8.61
N GLN A 88 -10.57 30.57 -9.00
CA GLN A 88 -10.04 31.94 -9.10
C GLN A 88 -10.28 32.52 -10.49
#